data_AF-A0A6P0V138-F1
#
_entry.id   AF-A0A6P0V138-F1
#
_cell.length_a   1.000
_cell.length_b   1.000
_cell.length_c   1.000
_cell.angle_alpha   90.00
_cell.angle_beta   90.00
_cell.angle_gamma   90.00
#
_symmetry.space_group_name_H-M   'P 1'
#
loop_
_entity.id
_entity.type
_entity.pdbx_description
1 polymer ?
#
loop_
_entity_poly.entity_id
_entity_poly.type
_entity_poly.pdbx_seq_one_letter_code
_entity_poly.pdbx_strand_id
1 'polypeptide(L)'
;MKRTKSCRICRYYEPDENFCAVAPNYIGKAHLCADFELGIELDEEEEPIDLKTFTYEQFSKAFLEKLLSPYGKVETERTLTIPPSPDIDLWFAPRVSELPQDLGLLARLAKTRALLEPYHHPVTPDEISASLIKLLEVQGEFHRAADREKDSVGLDLPRLWILGSSISEETLEGFGAEASTKEETGIYVMAPAFKTGLVAIDELPNSKETLWLRLLGRGKVRHQAILELVALPAHHSLRSVSLELFYNLLSSLEALPEKDDEDCLLIELLRSCQVEDS
;
A
#
# COMPACT_ATOMS: atom_id res chain seq x y z
N MET A 1 -39.06 35.52 -13.15
CA MET A 1 -37.61 35.44 -12.86
C MET A 1 -37.33 34.07 -12.25
N LYS A 2 -36.79 33.11 -13.01
CA LYS A 2 -36.43 31.79 -12.49
C LYS A 2 -35.13 31.94 -11.68
N ARG A 3 -35.15 31.59 -10.39
CA ARG A 3 -33.97 31.63 -9.52
C ARG A 3 -33.08 30.43 -9.85
N THR A 4 -31.91 30.68 -10.42
CA THR A 4 -30.85 29.69 -10.59
C THR A 4 -30.20 29.45 -9.21
N LYS A 5 -30.15 28.19 -8.76
CA LYS A 5 -29.41 27.83 -7.54
C LYS A 5 -27.93 27.80 -7.90
N SER A 6 -27.14 28.74 -7.39
CA SER A 6 -25.69 28.73 -7.59
C SER A 6 -25.01 27.68 -6.69
N CYS A 7 -23.97 27.04 -7.22
CA CYS A 7 -23.07 26.16 -6.47
C CYS A 7 -22.34 26.97 -5.37
N ARG A 8 -21.95 26.32 -4.26
CA ARG A 8 -21.21 26.96 -3.15
C ARG A 8 -19.91 27.65 -3.61
N ILE A 9 -19.29 27.17 -4.67
CA ILE A 9 -18.04 27.73 -5.25
C ILE A 9 -18.27 29.12 -5.84
N CYS A 10 -19.35 29.32 -6.60
CA CYS A 10 -19.71 30.60 -7.23
C CYS A 10 -20.13 31.68 -6.22
N ARG A 11 -20.13 31.36 -4.92
CA ARG A 11 -20.46 32.29 -3.83
C ARG A 11 -19.22 32.94 -3.21
N TYR A 12 -18.04 32.37 -3.47
CA TYR A 12 -16.76 32.82 -2.88
C TYR A 12 -15.78 33.37 -3.93
N TYR A 13 -15.99 33.05 -5.21
CA TYR A 13 -15.23 33.60 -6.32
C TYR A 13 -16.17 34.45 -7.19
N GLU A 14 -15.75 35.67 -7.54
CA GLU A 14 -16.21 36.35 -8.75
C GLU A 14 -15.32 35.81 -9.88
N PRO A 15 -15.78 34.82 -10.64
CA PRO A 15 -14.96 34.29 -11.71
C PRO A 15 -14.99 35.30 -12.85
N ASP A 16 -13.84 35.55 -13.48
CA ASP A 16 -13.81 36.15 -14.81
C ASP A 16 -14.72 35.34 -15.75
N GLU A 17 -15.30 36.00 -16.76
CA GLU A 17 -16.51 35.61 -17.51
C GLU A 17 -16.57 34.17 -18.09
N ASN A 18 -15.50 33.38 -17.97
CA ASN A 18 -15.34 32.03 -18.53
C ASN A 18 -15.19 30.88 -17.53
N PHE A 19 -15.51 31.04 -16.24
CA PHE A 19 -15.40 29.91 -15.28
C PHE A 19 -16.75 29.46 -14.71
N CYS A 20 -17.11 28.19 -14.95
CA CYS A 20 -18.24 27.54 -14.29
C CYS A 20 -17.80 26.20 -13.68
N ALA A 21 -17.82 26.12 -12.34
CA ALA A 21 -17.59 24.87 -11.62
C ALA A 21 -18.89 24.06 -11.55
N VAL A 22 -18.99 22.99 -12.35
CA VAL A 22 -20.08 22.01 -12.26
C VAL A 22 -19.70 20.92 -11.27
N ALA A 23 -20.53 20.71 -10.25
CA ALA A 23 -20.34 19.58 -9.34
C ALA A 23 -20.58 18.25 -10.12
N PRO A 24 -19.72 17.23 -9.97
CA PRO A 24 -19.74 16.00 -10.80
C PRO A 24 -21.11 15.29 -10.85
N ASN A 25 -21.89 15.42 -9.78
CA ASN A 25 -23.19 14.74 -9.66
C ASN A 25 -24.32 15.35 -10.54
N TYR A 26 -24.04 16.39 -11.33
CA TYR A 26 -25.05 17.10 -12.14
C TYR A 26 -24.74 17.11 -13.65
N ILE A 27 -23.76 16.32 -14.11
CA ILE A 27 -23.31 16.27 -15.51
C ILE A 27 -24.47 15.97 -16.50
N GLY A 28 -25.50 15.22 -16.09
CA GLY A 28 -26.69 14.94 -16.91
C GLY A 28 -27.78 16.02 -16.98
N LYS A 29 -27.61 17.18 -16.31
CA LYS A 29 -28.53 18.34 -16.39
C LYS A 29 -27.84 19.62 -16.88
N ALA A 30 -26.60 19.53 -17.33
CA ALA A 30 -25.82 20.64 -17.85
C ALA A 30 -26.18 20.92 -19.32
N HIS A 31 -27.44 21.25 -19.61
CA HIS A 31 -27.76 21.97 -20.83
C HIS A 31 -27.81 23.45 -20.49
N LEU A 32 -26.70 24.15 -20.77
CA LEU A 32 -26.63 25.53 -21.26
C LEU A 32 -25.15 26.00 -21.25
N CYS A 33 -24.45 25.71 -22.33
CA CYS A 33 -23.41 26.57 -22.92
C CYS A 33 -23.15 26.02 -24.33
N ALA A 34 -23.40 26.84 -25.35
CA ALA A 34 -23.44 26.41 -26.75
C ALA A 34 -22.04 26.33 -27.41
N ASP A 35 -20.97 26.68 -26.71
CA ASP A 35 -19.63 26.79 -27.31
C ASP A 35 -18.53 26.26 -26.36
N PHE A 36 -18.82 25.19 -25.61
CA PHE A 36 -17.79 24.50 -24.82
C PHE A 36 -17.25 23.31 -25.61
N GLU A 37 -16.10 23.48 -26.24
CA GLU A 37 -15.29 22.34 -26.70
C GLU A 37 -14.61 21.73 -25.47
N LEU A 38 -14.95 20.48 -25.15
CA LEU A 38 -14.15 19.67 -24.23
C LEU A 38 -12.74 19.66 -24.80
N GLY A 39 -11.83 20.39 -24.15
CA GLY A 39 -10.43 20.43 -24.53
C GLY A 39 -9.88 19.01 -24.54
N ILE A 40 -9.57 18.53 -25.74
CA ILE A 40 -8.59 17.51 -26.12
C ILE A 40 -8.52 16.34 -25.11
N GLU A 41 -8.99 15.15 -25.52
CA GLU A 41 -8.46 13.90 -24.98
C GLU A 41 -6.94 14.01 -25.10
N LEU A 42 -6.28 14.34 -23.99
CA LEU A 42 -4.85 14.16 -23.88
C LEU A 42 -4.69 12.66 -24.08
N ASP A 43 -4.11 12.27 -25.21
CA ASP A 43 -3.49 10.96 -25.32
C ASP A 43 -2.53 10.91 -24.12
N GLU A 44 -2.95 10.26 -23.03
CA GLU A 44 -2.06 9.94 -21.93
C GLU A 44 -1.03 9.03 -22.58
N GLU A 45 0.13 9.60 -22.96
CA GLU A 45 1.31 8.81 -23.25
C GLU A 45 1.52 7.98 -21.99
N GLU A 46 1.08 6.72 -22.00
CA GLU A 46 1.32 5.78 -20.92
C GLU A 46 2.82 5.80 -20.68
N GLU A 47 3.26 6.42 -19.58
CA GLU A 47 4.66 6.43 -19.22
C GLU A 47 5.14 4.98 -19.21
N PRO A 48 6.27 4.67 -19.86
CA PRO A 48 6.73 3.30 -19.95
C PRO A 48 6.88 2.73 -18.55
N ILE A 49 6.15 1.64 -18.28
CA ILE A 49 6.17 0.96 -16.99
C ILE A 49 7.61 0.63 -16.63
N ASP A 50 8.07 1.13 -15.48
CA ASP A 50 9.33 0.68 -14.91
C ASP A 50 9.19 -0.79 -14.52
N LEU A 51 9.68 -1.67 -15.40
CA LEU A 51 9.63 -3.12 -15.27
C LEU A 51 10.27 -3.61 -13.96
N LYS A 52 11.27 -2.90 -13.44
CA LYS A 52 11.94 -3.26 -12.19
C LYS A 52 11.03 -2.96 -11.01
N THR A 53 10.51 -1.74 -10.93
CA THR A 53 9.54 -1.34 -9.90
C THR A 53 8.34 -2.28 -9.91
N PHE A 54 7.76 -2.53 -11.09
CA PHE A 54 6.66 -3.47 -11.27
C PHE A 54 6.98 -4.88 -10.76
N THR A 55 8.19 -5.39 -11.01
CA THR A 55 8.61 -6.71 -10.53
C THR A 55 8.61 -6.81 -9.01
N TYR A 56 9.14 -5.79 -8.32
CA TYR A 56 9.17 -5.76 -6.86
C TYR A 56 7.80 -5.54 -6.23
N GLU A 57 6.95 -4.73 -6.85
CA GLU A 57 5.56 -4.53 -6.43
C GLU A 57 4.77 -5.85 -6.51
N GLN A 58 4.83 -6.53 -7.65
CA GLN A 58 4.15 -7.81 -7.83
C GLN A 58 4.65 -8.88 -6.84
N PHE A 59 5.96 -8.93 -6.60
CA PHE A 59 6.52 -9.79 -5.55
C PHE A 59 5.95 -9.46 -4.17
N SER A 60 5.94 -8.18 -3.78
CA SER A 60 5.49 -7.75 -2.45
C SER A 60 4.01 -8.07 -2.21
N LYS A 61 3.17 -7.83 -3.22
CA LYS A 61 1.73 -8.17 -3.21
C LYS A 61 1.52 -9.67 -3.06
N ALA A 62 2.13 -10.47 -3.92
CA ALA A 62 2.04 -11.94 -3.88
C ALA A 62 2.56 -12.51 -2.55
N PHE A 63 3.63 -11.92 -2.01
CA PHE A 63 4.22 -12.33 -0.74
C PHE A 63 3.29 -12.10 0.44
N LEU A 64 2.77 -10.89 0.61
CA LEU A 64 1.84 -10.59 1.68
C LEU A 64 0.53 -11.37 1.51
N GLU A 65 0.01 -11.49 0.28
CA GLU A 65 -1.20 -12.28 0.00
C GLU A 65 -1.02 -13.73 0.45
N LYS A 66 0.10 -14.35 0.09
CA LYS A 66 0.35 -15.76 0.40
C LYS A 66 0.50 -15.99 1.91
N LEU A 67 1.11 -15.06 2.63
CA LEU A 67 1.26 -15.13 4.10
C LEU A 67 -0.07 -14.92 4.83
N LEU A 68 -0.97 -14.07 4.32
CA LEU A 68 -2.18 -13.65 5.02
C LEU A 68 -3.45 -14.43 4.62
N SER A 69 -3.51 -14.96 3.39
CA SER A 69 -4.67 -15.70 2.86
C SER A 69 -5.16 -16.85 3.74
N PRO A 70 -4.30 -17.60 4.48
CA PRO A 70 -4.78 -18.63 5.40
C PRO A 70 -5.63 -18.10 6.57
N TYR A 71 -5.53 -16.80 6.89
CA TYR A 71 -6.07 -16.21 8.12
C TYR A 71 -7.21 -15.21 7.88
N GLY A 72 -7.52 -14.89 6.63
CA GLY A 72 -8.54 -13.88 6.32
C GLY A 72 -8.88 -13.79 4.84
N LYS A 73 -9.71 -12.80 4.49
CA LYS A 73 -9.94 -12.41 3.10
C LYS A 73 -8.82 -11.46 2.68
N VAL A 74 -8.13 -11.79 1.60
CA VAL A 74 -7.19 -10.89 0.92
C VAL A 74 -7.82 -10.46 -0.41
N GLU A 75 -7.68 -9.18 -0.76
CA GLU A 75 -7.98 -8.64 -2.08
C GLU A 75 -6.76 -7.83 -2.52
N THR A 76 -6.08 -8.26 -3.57
CA THR A 76 -5.01 -7.50 -4.24
C THR A 76 -5.61 -6.64 -5.35
N GLU A 77 -5.00 -5.48 -5.61
CA GLU A 77 -5.44 -4.53 -6.66
C GLU A 77 -6.94 -4.20 -6.54
N ARG A 78 -7.38 -3.94 -5.31
CA ARG A 78 -8.79 -3.71 -5.03
C ARG A 78 -9.19 -2.35 -5.59
N THR A 79 -9.97 -2.38 -6.68
CA THR A 79 -10.53 -1.18 -7.30
C THR A 79 -11.46 -0.44 -6.37
N LEU A 80 -11.19 0.86 -6.20
CA LEU A 80 -12.03 1.76 -5.43
C LEU A 80 -13.23 2.24 -6.24
N THR A 81 -14.34 2.48 -5.55
CA THR A 81 -15.61 2.84 -6.19
C THR A 81 -15.57 4.19 -6.93
N ILE A 82 -14.63 5.08 -6.57
CA ILE A 82 -14.54 6.45 -7.12
C ILE A 82 -13.23 6.61 -7.92
N PRO A 83 -13.27 6.57 -9.26
CA PRO A 83 -12.15 6.97 -10.11
C PRO A 83 -11.85 8.48 -9.98
N PRO A 84 -10.59 8.92 -10.21
CA PRO A 84 -9.40 8.15 -10.54
C PRO A 84 -8.58 7.78 -9.29
N SER A 85 -9.16 7.06 -8.32
CA SER A 85 -8.40 6.61 -7.15
C SER A 85 -7.53 5.39 -7.51
N PRO A 86 -6.23 5.38 -7.16
CA PRO A 86 -5.35 4.24 -7.41
C PRO A 86 -5.80 3.01 -6.61
N ASP A 87 -5.61 1.83 -7.19
CA ASP A 87 -5.97 0.56 -6.55
C ASP A 87 -5.22 0.35 -5.24
N ILE A 88 -5.88 -0.33 -4.29
CA ILE A 88 -5.24 -0.74 -3.05
C ILE A 88 -4.36 -1.94 -3.35
N ASP A 89 -3.09 -1.87 -2.94
CA ASP A 89 -2.12 -2.93 -3.20
C ASP A 89 -2.55 -4.24 -2.54
N LEU A 90 -2.90 -4.18 -1.26
CA LEU A 90 -3.45 -5.30 -0.53
C LEU A 90 -4.44 -4.87 0.55
N TRP A 91 -5.67 -5.34 0.42
CA TRP A 91 -6.69 -5.30 1.46
C TRP A 91 -6.73 -6.64 2.20
N PHE A 92 -6.71 -6.58 3.54
CA PHE A 92 -6.86 -7.75 4.40
C PHE A 92 -8.01 -7.57 5.40
N ALA A 93 -8.86 -8.59 5.49
CA ALA A 93 -9.88 -8.70 6.53
C ALA A 93 -9.71 -10.03 7.29
N PRO A 94 -9.25 -10.02 8.55
CA PRO A 94 -9.03 -11.25 9.31
C PRO A 94 -10.33 -12.01 9.57
N ARG A 95 -10.27 -13.34 9.49
CA ARG A 95 -11.36 -14.26 9.88
C ARG A 95 -11.11 -14.95 11.21
N VAL A 96 -9.88 -14.87 11.71
CA VAL A 96 -9.46 -15.39 13.01
C VAL A 96 -9.25 -14.24 13.99
N SER A 97 -9.47 -14.48 15.28
CA SER A 97 -9.26 -13.48 16.33
C SER A 97 -7.79 -13.22 16.62
N GLU A 98 -6.93 -14.21 16.35
CA GLU A 98 -5.49 -14.14 16.57
C GLU A 98 -4.76 -14.79 15.39
N LEU A 99 -3.80 -14.08 14.81
CA LEU A 99 -2.90 -14.61 13.80
C LEU A 99 -1.74 -15.36 14.50
N PRO A 100 -1.12 -16.36 13.84
CA PRO A 100 -0.01 -17.10 14.42
C PRO A 100 1.15 -16.20 14.85
N GLN A 101 1.75 -16.52 16.00
CA GLN A 101 2.92 -15.81 16.51
C GLN A 101 4.11 -15.89 15.55
N ASP A 102 4.21 -16.95 14.75
CA ASP A 102 5.26 -17.12 13.74
C ASP A 102 5.24 -16.01 12.66
N LEU A 103 4.11 -15.32 12.44
CA LEU A 103 4.03 -14.14 11.56
C LEU A 103 4.60 -12.86 12.22
N GLY A 104 4.90 -12.89 13.52
CA GLY A 104 5.54 -11.79 14.23
C GLY A 104 4.81 -10.45 14.09
N LEU A 105 5.55 -9.43 13.67
CA LEU A 105 5.07 -8.07 13.46
C LEU A 105 3.95 -8.02 12.41
N LEU A 106 4.01 -8.83 11.35
CA LEU A 106 2.95 -8.87 10.34
C LEU A 106 1.60 -9.27 10.96
N ALA A 107 1.58 -10.24 11.88
CA ALA A 107 0.38 -10.61 12.63
C ALA A 107 -0.18 -9.44 13.46
N ARG A 108 0.70 -8.59 14.00
CA ARG A 108 0.28 -7.40 14.75
C ARG A 108 -0.32 -6.33 13.84
N LEU A 109 0.30 -6.06 12.70
CA LEU A 109 -0.20 -5.06 11.74
C LEU A 109 -1.56 -5.50 11.16
N ALA A 110 -1.70 -6.80 10.91
CA ALA A 110 -2.89 -7.43 10.32
C ALA A 110 -3.94 -7.87 11.36
N LYS A 111 -3.86 -7.42 12.62
CA LYS A 111 -4.80 -7.84 13.68
C LYS A 111 -6.25 -7.41 13.42
N THR A 112 -6.43 -6.28 12.74
CA THR A 112 -7.74 -5.75 12.31
C THR A 112 -7.78 -5.69 10.78
N ARG A 113 -8.90 -5.22 10.21
CA ARG A 113 -8.93 -4.90 8.77
C ARG A 113 -7.79 -3.93 8.46
N ALA A 114 -7.05 -4.21 7.40
CA ALA A 114 -5.85 -3.46 7.05
C ALA A 114 -5.73 -3.23 5.54
N LEU A 115 -5.22 -2.06 5.18
CA LEU A 115 -4.62 -1.80 3.88
C LEU A 115 -3.11 -1.89 4.08
N LEU A 116 -2.43 -2.70 3.27
CA LEU A 116 -0.98 -2.81 3.27
C LEU A 116 -0.46 -2.27 1.93
N GLU A 117 0.37 -1.23 1.99
CA GLU A 117 0.96 -0.54 0.84
C GLU A 117 2.49 -0.70 0.92
N PRO A 118 3.07 -1.74 0.30
CA PRO A 118 4.50 -1.98 0.32
C PRO A 118 5.25 -1.18 -0.75
N TYR A 119 6.31 -0.49 -0.33
CA TYR A 119 7.21 0.27 -1.20
C TYR A 119 8.63 -0.29 -1.09
N HIS A 120 9.17 -0.75 -2.22
CA HIS A 120 10.51 -1.35 -2.29
C HIS A 120 11.64 -0.30 -2.23
N HIS A 121 11.28 0.98 -2.31
CA HIS A 121 12.16 2.16 -2.26
C HIS A 121 11.82 3.07 -1.07
N PRO A 122 12.62 4.11 -0.77
CA PRO A 122 12.30 5.06 0.29
C PRO A 122 10.97 5.75 -0.02
N VAL A 123 10.06 5.73 0.94
CA VAL A 123 8.71 6.26 0.74
C VAL A 123 8.75 7.79 0.67
N THR A 124 8.05 8.33 -0.32
CA THR A 124 7.92 9.78 -0.53
C THR A 124 6.65 10.36 0.12
N PRO A 125 6.59 11.67 0.39
CA PRO A 125 5.38 12.32 0.87
C PRO A 125 4.15 12.16 -0.04
N ASP A 126 4.36 12.13 -1.36
CA ASP A 126 3.29 11.99 -2.33
C ASP A 126 2.69 10.57 -2.28
N GLU A 127 3.51 9.55 -2.09
CA GLU A 127 3.06 8.15 -1.91
C GLU A 127 2.30 7.95 -0.60
N ILE A 128 2.72 8.61 0.48
CA ILE A 128 1.95 8.61 1.74
C ILE A 128 0.60 9.27 1.52
N SER A 129 0.56 10.41 0.82
CA SER A 129 -0.69 11.12 0.52
C SER A 129 -1.61 10.29 -0.37
N ALA A 130 -1.07 9.63 -1.39
CA ALA A 130 -1.81 8.71 -2.26
C ALA A 130 -2.39 7.53 -1.46
N SER A 131 -1.61 6.92 -0.57
CA SER A 131 -2.07 5.85 0.32
C SER A 131 -3.17 6.31 1.28
N LEU A 132 -3.08 7.54 1.81
CA LEU A 132 -4.12 8.12 2.66
C LEU A 132 -5.44 8.33 1.92
N ILE A 133 -5.40 8.74 0.64
CA ILE A 133 -6.60 8.85 -0.20
C ILE A 133 -7.31 7.48 -0.28
N LYS A 134 -6.56 6.40 -0.53
CA LYS A 134 -7.11 5.04 -0.57
C LYS A 134 -7.81 4.67 0.74
N LEU A 135 -7.21 4.96 1.89
CA LEU A 135 -7.82 4.70 3.19
C LEU A 135 -9.11 5.49 3.40
N LEU A 136 -9.11 6.79 3.09
CA LEU A 136 -10.27 7.66 3.28
C LEU A 136 -11.46 7.23 2.40
N GLU A 137 -11.20 6.78 1.17
CA GLU A 137 -12.24 6.23 0.30
C GLU A 137 -12.85 4.95 0.88
N VAL A 138 -12.02 4.02 1.36
CA VAL A 138 -12.53 2.82 2.03
C VAL A 138 -13.31 3.17 3.28
N GLN A 139 -12.84 4.09 4.12
CA GLN A 139 -13.60 4.53 5.29
C GLN A 139 -14.96 5.12 4.88
N GLY A 140 -15.00 5.89 3.79
CA GLY A 140 -16.23 6.38 3.18
C GLY A 140 -17.19 5.25 2.78
N GLU A 141 -16.70 4.15 2.22
CA GLU A 141 -17.52 2.96 1.90
C GLU A 141 -18.15 2.33 3.15
N PHE A 142 -17.37 2.21 4.23
CA PHE A 142 -17.86 1.68 5.51
C PHE A 142 -18.95 2.58 6.11
N HIS A 143 -18.74 3.90 6.11
CA HIS A 143 -19.75 4.85 6.59
C HIS A 143 -21.03 4.80 5.74
N ARG A 144 -20.92 4.74 4.40
CA ARG A 144 -22.08 4.61 3.51
C ARG A 144 -22.83 3.29 3.69
N ALA A 145 -22.13 2.19 4.01
CA ALA A 145 -22.76 0.92 4.35
C ALA A 145 -23.53 1.01 5.67
N ALA A 146 -22.89 1.54 6.71
CA ALA A 146 -23.46 1.77 8.02
C ALA A 146 -24.74 2.62 7.99
N ASP A 147 -24.72 3.72 7.23
CA ASP A 147 -25.87 4.61 7.07
C ASP A 147 -27.06 3.92 6.40
N ARG A 148 -26.80 3.05 5.42
CA ARG A 148 -27.85 2.26 4.75
C ARG A 148 -28.48 1.23 5.70
N GLU A 149 -27.66 0.64 6.56
CA GLU A 149 -28.06 -0.39 7.53
C GLU A 149 -28.61 0.21 8.83
N LYS A 150 -28.51 1.54 9.01
CA LYS A 150 -28.85 2.27 10.25
C LYS A 150 -28.06 1.77 11.46
N ASP A 151 -26.84 1.30 11.23
CA ASP A 151 -25.94 0.78 12.25
C ASP A 151 -24.60 1.51 12.20
N SER A 152 -24.57 2.71 12.80
CA SER A 152 -23.41 3.61 12.78
C SER A 152 -22.56 3.56 14.04
N VAL A 153 -22.87 2.68 15.00
CA VAL A 153 -22.17 2.64 16.29
C VAL A 153 -20.99 1.67 16.23
N GLY A 154 -19.78 2.20 16.40
CA GLY A 154 -18.59 1.37 16.61
C GLY A 154 -18.07 0.67 15.36
N LEU A 155 -18.04 1.36 14.21
CA LEU A 155 -17.51 0.80 12.98
C LEU A 155 -16.06 0.35 13.14
N ASP A 156 -15.82 -0.92 12.81
CA ASP A 156 -14.50 -1.54 12.74
C ASP A 156 -13.81 -1.12 11.43
N LEU A 157 -13.43 0.17 11.40
CA LEU A 157 -12.76 0.82 10.29
C LEU A 157 -11.32 0.30 10.14
N PRO A 158 -10.87 0.10 8.89
CA PRO A 158 -9.54 -0.43 8.62
C PRO A 158 -8.43 0.53 9.04
N ARG A 159 -7.23 -0.03 9.21
CA ARG A 159 -5.98 0.70 9.41
C ARG A 159 -5.11 0.60 8.16
N LEU A 160 -4.49 1.70 7.76
CA LEU A 160 -3.46 1.72 6.73
C LEU A 160 -2.08 1.45 7.35
N TRP A 161 -1.30 0.59 6.71
CA TRP A 161 0.12 0.39 6.98
C TRP A 161 0.92 0.58 5.71
N ILE A 162 1.78 1.59 5.70
CA ILE A 162 2.71 1.87 4.62
C ILE A 162 4.05 1.22 4.99
N LEU A 163 4.54 0.31 4.14
CA LEU A 163 5.74 -0.48 4.41
C LEU A 163 6.86 0.01 3.49
N GLY A 164 7.63 0.98 3.95
CA GLY A 164 8.70 1.58 3.18
C GLY A 164 10.05 0.90 3.42
N SER A 165 10.88 0.80 2.38
CA SER A 165 12.25 0.30 2.58
C SER A 165 13.05 1.17 3.56
N SER A 166 12.75 2.48 3.58
CA SER A 166 13.18 3.47 4.58
C SER A 166 12.20 4.65 4.55
N ILE A 167 12.20 5.46 5.62
CA ILE A 167 11.39 6.69 5.71
C ILE A 167 12.26 7.76 6.38
N SER A 168 12.36 8.94 5.75
CA SER A 168 13.18 10.02 6.32
C SER A 168 12.53 10.66 7.55
N GLU A 169 13.35 11.17 8.46
CA GLU A 169 12.89 11.93 9.63
C GLU A 169 12.06 13.15 9.21
N GLU A 170 12.47 13.86 8.16
CA GLU A 170 11.71 14.98 7.59
C GLU A 170 10.30 14.55 7.13
N THR A 171 10.18 13.38 6.50
CA THR A 171 8.88 12.84 6.09
C THR A 171 8.04 12.46 7.31
N LEU A 172 8.62 11.80 8.31
CA LEU A 172 7.91 11.46 9.55
C LEU A 172 7.39 12.70 10.28
N GLU A 173 8.23 13.73 10.43
CA GLU A 173 7.85 15.01 11.02
C GLU A 173 6.76 15.71 10.21
N GLY A 174 6.87 15.71 8.87
CA GLY A 174 5.89 16.33 7.97
C GLY A 174 4.48 15.75 8.09
N PHE A 175 4.36 14.44 8.38
CA PHE A 175 3.07 13.78 8.63
C PHE A 175 2.69 13.70 10.11
N GLY A 176 3.52 14.23 11.02
CA GLY A 176 3.32 14.11 12.47
C GLY A 176 3.24 12.65 12.91
N ALA A 177 4.05 11.78 12.31
CA ALA A 177 4.14 10.38 12.66
C ALA A 177 5.18 10.19 13.77
N GLU A 178 4.74 9.63 14.90
CA GLU A 178 5.57 9.42 16.08
C GLU A 178 5.84 7.93 16.28
N ALA A 179 6.94 7.58 16.97
CA ALA A 179 7.24 6.19 17.29
C ALA A 179 6.07 5.53 18.05
N SER A 180 5.67 4.33 17.62
CA SER A 180 4.56 3.56 18.20
C SER A 180 4.72 3.34 19.70
N THR A 181 5.95 3.00 20.11
CA THR A 181 6.37 2.92 21.51
C THR A 181 7.84 3.36 21.61
N LYS A 182 8.32 3.61 22.83
CA LYS A 182 9.72 4.05 23.03
C LYS A 182 10.74 2.95 22.74
N GLU A 183 10.32 1.70 22.87
CA GLU A 183 11.16 0.52 22.71
C GLU A 183 11.15 -0.03 21.28
N GLU A 184 10.24 0.43 20.42
CA GLU A 184 10.08 -0.05 19.05
C GLU A 184 10.76 0.88 18.04
N THR A 185 11.68 0.32 17.26
CA THR A 185 12.33 1.00 16.14
C THR A 185 11.63 0.66 14.82
N GLY A 186 11.62 1.60 13.87
CA GLY A 186 11.03 1.40 12.55
C GLY A 186 9.51 1.33 12.49
N ILE A 187 8.79 1.66 13.57
CA ILE A 187 7.31 1.66 13.59
C ILE A 187 6.82 3.01 14.08
N TYR A 188 6.16 3.73 13.18
CA TYR A 188 5.63 5.06 13.44
C TYR A 188 4.12 5.06 13.22
N VAL A 189 3.41 5.90 13.96
CA VAL A 189 1.96 6.04 13.88
C VAL A 189 1.58 7.50 13.82
N MET A 190 0.64 7.81 12.94
CA MET A 190 0.00 9.13 12.92
C MET A 190 -1.02 9.23 14.06
N ALA A 191 -1.57 10.42 14.26
CA ALA A 191 -2.65 10.64 15.23
C ALA A 191 -3.78 9.59 15.05
N PRO A 192 -4.36 9.06 16.15
CA PRO A 192 -5.27 7.89 16.10
C PRO A 192 -6.45 8.00 15.14
N ALA A 193 -6.93 9.23 14.88
CA ALA A 193 -8.03 9.49 13.95
C ALA A 193 -7.69 9.14 12.49
N PHE A 194 -6.42 9.24 12.09
CA PHE A 194 -5.99 8.86 10.75
C PHE A 194 -6.00 7.35 10.53
N LYS A 195 -5.87 6.54 11.60
CA LYS A 195 -5.73 5.08 11.49
C LYS A 195 -4.63 4.68 10.50
N THR A 196 -3.49 5.36 10.56
CA THR A 196 -2.35 5.11 9.68
C THR A 196 -1.10 4.85 10.51
N GLY A 197 -0.33 3.85 10.09
CA GLY A 197 1.02 3.63 10.55
C GLY A 197 2.00 3.50 9.39
N LEU A 198 3.26 3.81 9.68
CA LEU A 198 4.38 3.81 8.76
C LEU A 198 5.43 2.85 9.32
N VAL A 199 5.96 1.98 8.46
CA VAL A 199 7.02 1.03 8.82
C VAL A 199 8.25 1.36 8.00
N ALA A 200 9.32 1.80 8.67
CA ALA A 200 10.65 1.95 8.07
C ALA A 200 11.40 0.62 8.22
N ILE A 201 11.43 -0.17 7.15
CA ILE A 201 11.89 -1.56 7.21
C ILE A 201 13.39 -1.67 7.56
N ASP A 202 14.20 -0.69 7.15
CA ASP A 202 15.63 -0.64 7.45
C ASP A 202 15.98 -0.37 8.92
N GLU A 203 15.02 0.14 9.70
CA GLU A 203 15.16 0.35 11.13
C GLU A 203 14.64 -0.84 11.97
N LEU A 204 14.02 -1.84 11.34
CA LEU A 204 13.48 -2.98 12.06
C LEU A 204 14.61 -3.85 12.63
N PRO A 205 14.51 -4.28 13.91
CA PRO A 205 15.54 -5.09 14.53
C PRO A 205 15.68 -6.45 13.83
N ASN A 206 16.90 -6.98 13.74
CA ASN A 206 17.14 -8.32 13.20
C ASN A 206 16.65 -9.40 14.19
N SER A 207 15.39 -9.80 14.03
CA SER A 207 14.70 -10.76 14.89
C SER A 207 13.70 -11.59 14.09
N LYS A 208 13.25 -12.71 14.66
CA LYS A 208 12.21 -13.56 14.03
C LYS A 208 10.90 -12.81 13.90
N GLU A 209 10.62 -11.93 14.86
CA GLU A 209 9.43 -11.10 14.95
C GLU A 209 9.31 -10.15 13.75
N THR A 210 10.40 -9.68 13.16
CA THR A 210 10.37 -8.72 12.03
C THR A 210 10.74 -9.35 10.69
N LEU A 211 11.09 -10.64 10.68
CA LEU A 211 11.65 -11.35 9.52
C LEU A 211 10.83 -11.12 8.25
N TRP A 212 9.51 -11.34 8.31
CA TRP A 212 8.63 -11.25 7.13
C TRP A 212 8.58 -9.84 6.53
N LEU A 213 8.68 -8.79 7.34
CA LEU A 213 8.74 -7.42 6.82
C LEU A 213 10.12 -7.08 6.27
N ARG A 214 11.20 -7.55 6.91
CA ARG A 214 12.58 -7.34 6.41
C ARG A 214 12.84 -8.03 5.06
N LEU A 215 12.11 -9.11 4.75
CA LEU A 215 12.12 -9.75 3.42
C LEU A 215 11.58 -8.83 2.32
N LEU A 216 10.68 -7.89 2.65
CA LEU A 216 10.20 -6.85 1.72
C LEU A 216 11.17 -5.65 1.61
N GLY A 217 12.08 -5.49 2.57
CA GLY A 217 13.09 -4.42 2.59
C GLY A 217 14.10 -4.54 1.47
N ARG A 218 15.21 -3.81 1.51
CA ARG A 218 16.18 -3.76 0.41
C ARG A 218 17.62 -3.95 0.89
N GLY A 219 18.56 -4.15 -0.03
CA GLY A 219 20.00 -4.25 0.23
C GLY A 219 20.32 -5.24 1.36
N LYS A 220 21.21 -4.84 2.28
CA LYS A 220 21.69 -5.69 3.38
C LYS A 220 20.56 -6.23 4.28
N VAL A 221 19.48 -5.47 4.46
CA VAL A 221 18.33 -5.86 5.29
C VAL A 221 17.65 -7.09 4.69
N ARG A 222 17.35 -7.05 3.38
CA ARG A 222 16.77 -8.18 2.65
C ARG A 222 17.72 -9.37 2.60
N HIS A 223 19.00 -9.12 2.32
CA HIS A 223 20.01 -10.19 2.23
C HIS A 223 20.09 -10.98 3.55
N GLN A 224 20.18 -10.27 4.67
CA GLN A 224 20.23 -10.90 5.99
C GLN A 224 18.93 -11.66 6.30
N ALA A 225 17.78 -11.10 5.95
CA ALA A 225 16.49 -11.75 6.13
C ALA A 225 16.34 -13.03 5.28
N ILE A 226 16.87 -13.06 4.05
CA ILE A 226 16.88 -14.26 3.21
C ILE A 226 17.74 -15.36 3.84
N LEU A 227 18.92 -15.02 4.36
CA LEU A 227 19.77 -15.98 5.07
C LEU A 227 19.06 -16.56 6.31
N GLU A 228 18.33 -15.71 7.04
CA GLU A 228 17.49 -16.16 8.17
C GLU A 228 16.34 -17.06 7.72
N LEU A 229 15.67 -16.74 6.60
CA LEU A 229 14.62 -17.56 5.99
C LEU A 229 15.13 -18.95 5.61
N VAL A 230 16.27 -19.03 4.95
CA VAL A 230 16.89 -20.30 4.54
C VAL A 230 17.28 -21.12 5.77
N ALA A 231 17.77 -20.47 6.83
CA ALA A 231 18.13 -21.12 8.09
C ALA A 231 16.91 -21.56 8.95
N LEU A 232 15.68 -21.21 8.58
CA LEU A 232 14.50 -21.71 9.27
C LEU A 232 14.41 -23.24 9.17
N PRO A 233 13.80 -23.92 10.16
CA PRO A 233 13.59 -25.36 10.09
C PRO A 233 12.80 -25.76 8.84
N ALA A 234 13.15 -26.88 8.20
CA ALA A 234 12.49 -27.36 6.98
C ALA A 234 10.96 -27.58 7.14
N HIS A 235 10.50 -27.85 8.37
CA HIS A 235 9.08 -28.02 8.71
C HIS A 235 8.38 -26.71 9.10
N HIS A 236 9.06 -25.56 9.03
CA HIS A 236 8.45 -24.27 9.30
C HIS A 236 7.43 -23.95 8.21
N SER A 237 6.17 -23.73 8.61
CA SER A 237 5.02 -23.62 7.71
C SER A 237 5.15 -22.55 6.63
N LEU A 238 5.82 -21.44 6.96
CA LEU A 238 6.01 -20.30 6.05
C LEU A 238 7.29 -20.39 5.20
N ARG A 239 8.24 -21.28 5.53
CA ARG A 239 9.57 -21.31 4.89
C ARG A 239 9.47 -21.64 3.40
N SER A 240 8.86 -22.79 3.09
CA SER A 240 8.75 -23.28 1.71
C SER A 240 7.98 -22.31 0.82
N VAL A 241 6.87 -21.79 1.35
CA VAL A 241 6.00 -20.84 0.67
C VAL A 241 6.73 -19.52 0.36
N SER A 242 7.51 -19.01 1.31
CA SER A 242 8.31 -17.80 1.07
C SER A 242 9.46 -18.03 0.10
N LEU A 243 10.17 -19.16 0.18
CA LEU A 243 11.25 -19.50 -0.76
C LEU A 243 10.74 -19.63 -2.19
N GLU A 244 9.59 -20.27 -2.41
CA GLU A 244 8.95 -20.38 -3.72
C GLU A 244 8.75 -19.00 -4.37
N LEU A 245 8.25 -18.03 -3.60
CA LEU A 245 8.05 -16.66 -4.08
C LEU A 245 9.35 -15.94 -4.40
N PHE A 246 10.41 -16.19 -3.61
CA PHE A 246 11.74 -15.66 -3.91
C PHE A 246 12.36 -16.28 -5.17
N TYR A 247 12.11 -17.55 -5.46
CA TYR A 247 12.57 -18.17 -6.71
C TYR A 247 11.79 -17.67 -7.93
N ASN A 248 10.52 -17.33 -7.76
CA ASN A 248 9.75 -16.64 -8.80
C ASN A 248 10.31 -15.24 -9.04
N LEU A 249 10.61 -14.48 -7.97
CA LEU A 249 11.28 -13.19 -8.07
C LEU A 249 12.64 -13.32 -8.77
N LEU A 250 13.46 -14.32 -8.43
CA LEU A 250 14.73 -14.61 -9.09
C LEU A 250 14.54 -14.76 -10.61
N SER A 251 13.56 -15.55 -11.04
CA SER A 251 13.28 -15.77 -12.46
C SER A 251 12.87 -14.47 -13.16
N SER A 252 12.04 -13.64 -12.51
CA SER A 252 11.63 -12.33 -13.04
C SER A 252 12.80 -11.36 -13.13
N LEU A 253 13.64 -11.29 -12.09
CA LEU A 253 14.83 -10.45 -12.08
C LEU A 253 15.80 -10.85 -13.18
N GLU A 254 16.08 -12.14 -13.36
CA GLU A 254 16.95 -12.64 -14.43
C GLU A 254 16.50 -12.19 -15.83
N ALA A 255 15.18 -12.11 -16.06
CA ALA A 255 14.58 -11.67 -17.31
C ALA A 255 14.62 -10.15 -17.55
N LEU A 256 14.93 -9.33 -16.54
CA LEU A 256 15.02 -7.87 -16.71
C LEU A 256 16.15 -7.48 -17.68
N PRO A 257 15.92 -6.52 -18.60
CA PRO A 257 16.95 -6.11 -19.55
C PRO A 257 18.10 -5.37 -18.89
N GLU A 258 17.78 -4.56 -17.88
CA GLU A 258 18.74 -3.79 -17.08
C GLU A 258 18.63 -4.21 -15.62
N LYS A 259 19.77 -4.28 -14.95
CA LYS A 259 19.91 -4.70 -13.55
C LYS A 259 20.95 -3.80 -12.90
N ASP A 260 20.69 -3.37 -11.68
CA ASP A 260 21.72 -2.69 -10.90
C ASP A 260 22.55 -3.67 -10.06
N ASP A 261 23.51 -3.13 -9.32
CA ASP A 261 24.38 -3.92 -8.43
C ASP A 261 23.56 -4.63 -7.34
N GLU A 262 22.47 -4.03 -6.87
CA GLU A 262 21.61 -4.62 -5.85
C GLU A 262 20.85 -5.84 -6.38
N ASP A 263 20.31 -5.75 -7.60
CA ASP A 263 19.65 -6.87 -8.27
C ASP A 263 20.64 -8.01 -8.53
N CYS A 264 21.86 -7.69 -8.97
CA CYS A 264 22.91 -8.69 -9.22
C CYS A 264 23.27 -9.45 -7.94
N LEU A 265 23.47 -8.74 -6.83
CA LEU A 265 23.78 -9.35 -5.53
C LEU A 265 22.63 -10.22 -5.01
N LEU A 266 21.38 -9.78 -5.20
CA LEU A 266 20.20 -10.57 -4.82
C LEU A 266 20.09 -11.85 -5.64
N ILE A 267 20.33 -11.78 -6.95
CA ILE A 267 20.34 -12.94 -7.85
C ILE A 267 21.41 -13.96 -7.41
N GLU A 268 22.63 -13.49 -7.13
CA GLU A 268 23.73 -14.35 -6.66
C GLU A 268 23.39 -15.05 -5.35
N LEU A 269 22.82 -14.31 -4.39
CA LEU A 269 22.37 -14.87 -3.12
C LEU A 269 21.29 -15.94 -3.31
N LEU A 270 20.24 -15.64 -4.08
CA LEU A 270 19.12 -16.58 -4.26
C LEU A 270 19.55 -17.87 -4.98
N ARG A 271 20.47 -17.76 -5.95
CA ARG A 271 21.06 -18.92 -6.64
C ARG A 271 21.86 -19.81 -5.69
N SER A 272 22.66 -19.23 -4.79
CA SER A 272 23.44 -20.04 -3.84
C SER A 272 22.52 -20.79 -2.87
N CYS A 273 21.45 -20.13 -2.39
CA CYS A 273 20.46 -20.76 -1.51
C CYS A 273 19.65 -21.86 -2.22
N GLN A 274 19.31 -21.70 -3.51
CA GLN A 274 18.56 -22.71 -4.26
C GLN A 274 19.33 -24.04 -4.40
N VAL A 275 20.65 -23.97 -4.53
CA VAL A 275 21.52 -25.15 -4.60
C VAL A 275 21.60 -25.89 -3.26
N GLU A 276 21.53 -25.16 -2.14
CA GLU A 276 21.58 -25.75 -0.79
C GLU A 276 20.27 -26.40 -0.35
N ASP A 277 19.13 -25.98 -0.93
CA ASP A 277 17.79 -26.52 -0.65
C ASP A 277 17.39 -27.72 -1.54
N SER A 278 18.18 -28.05 -2.57
CA SER A 278 17.94 -29.16 -3.53
C SER A 278 18.62 -30.47 -3.12
#